data_AF-A0A0Q9L876-F1
#
_entry.id   AF-A0A0Q9L876-F1
#
_cell.length_a   1.000
_cell.length_b   1.000
_cell.length_c   1.000
_cell.angle_alpha   90.00
_cell.angle_beta   90.00
_cell.angle_gamma   90.00
#
_symmetry.space_group_name_H-M   'P 1'
#
loop_
_entity.id
_entity.type
_entity.pdbx_description
1 polymer ?
#
loop_
_entity_poly.entity_id
_entity_poly.type
_entity_poly.pdbx_seq_one_letter_code
_entity_poly.pdbx_strand_id
1 'polypeptide(L)'
;MNKSTKWLPTLLWGLIFTGWLALLFMFSSQSYEQQTIQPFLISHFDYHLLVRWLPDMTITYRTSVFNSHENPYRFIEFLFRKGAHLFVYATFAAVLFMFMRSLSSGRWFRSIAVTLLVTIAVPALDEWNQLSSHARTGNKADVVLDFAGGCAGLLVCLCILGLIKLFRRRGQQSIKS
;
A
#
# COMPACT_ATOMS: atom_id res chain seq x y z
N MET A 1 -21.95 4.88 -30.98
CA MET A 1 -21.10 4.46 -29.83
C MET A 1 -21.97 4.34 -28.58
N ASN A 2 -22.17 3.11 -28.10
CA ASN A 2 -23.16 2.77 -27.08
C ASN A 2 -22.77 3.34 -25.69
N LYS A 3 -23.69 4.04 -25.00
CA LYS A 3 -23.43 4.62 -23.65
C LYS A 3 -23.08 3.55 -22.59
N SER A 4 -23.46 2.30 -22.84
CA SER A 4 -23.19 1.14 -21.98
C SER A 4 -21.69 0.87 -21.74
N THR A 5 -20.82 1.06 -22.74
CA THR A 5 -19.38 0.73 -22.61
C THR A 5 -18.60 1.71 -21.73
N LYS A 6 -19.17 2.87 -21.38
CA LYS A 6 -18.53 3.85 -20.49
C LYS A 6 -18.56 3.45 -19.01
N TRP A 7 -19.54 2.63 -18.62
CA TRP A 7 -19.73 2.23 -17.22
C TRP A 7 -18.97 0.97 -16.84
N LEU A 8 -18.63 0.14 -17.81
CA LEU A 8 -17.91 -1.12 -17.57
C LEU A 8 -16.57 -0.91 -16.83
N PRO A 9 -15.70 0.04 -17.22
CA PRO A 9 -14.46 0.30 -16.46
C PRO A 9 -14.75 0.78 -15.04
N THR A 10 -15.79 1.58 -14.85
CA THR A 10 -16.18 2.09 -13.54
C THR A 10 -16.66 0.99 -12.61
N LEU A 11 -17.47 0.06 -13.12
CA LEU A 11 -17.92 -1.11 -12.35
C LEU A 11 -16.76 -2.03 -11.99
N LEU A 12 -15.84 -2.27 -12.93
CA LEU A 12 -14.66 -3.09 -12.68
C LEU A 12 -13.73 -2.47 -11.61
N TRP A 13 -13.37 -1.20 -11.76
CA TRP A 13 -12.55 -0.50 -10.77
C TRP A 13 -13.27 -0.36 -9.42
N GLY A 14 -14.58 -0.19 -9.42
CA GLY A 14 -15.39 -0.18 -8.21
C GLY A 14 -15.37 -1.53 -7.49
N LEU A 15 -15.50 -2.63 -8.22
CA LEU A 15 -15.43 -3.98 -7.65
C LEU A 15 -14.03 -4.26 -7.06
N ILE A 16 -12.96 -3.92 -7.79
CA ILE A 16 -11.58 -4.08 -7.32
C ILE A 16 -11.36 -3.22 -6.06
N PHE A 17 -11.83 -1.97 -6.07
CA PHE A 17 -11.71 -1.07 -4.93
C PHE A 17 -12.42 -1.62 -3.69
N THR A 18 -13.67 -2.07 -3.83
CA THR A 18 -14.45 -2.65 -2.73
C THR A 18 -13.80 -3.93 -2.21
N GLY A 19 -13.31 -4.80 -3.08
CA GLY A 19 -12.57 -6.00 -2.69
C GLY A 19 -11.29 -5.66 -1.91
N TRP A 20 -10.54 -4.65 -2.35
CA TRP A 20 -9.33 -4.19 -1.65
C TRP A 20 -9.64 -3.57 -0.29
N LEU A 21 -10.73 -2.80 -0.18
CA LEU A 21 -11.19 -2.23 1.08
C LEU A 21 -11.63 -3.32 2.07
N ALA A 22 -12.31 -4.37 1.58
CA ALA A 22 -12.67 -5.53 2.40
C ALA A 22 -11.43 -6.26 2.92
N LEU A 23 -10.42 -6.46 2.05
CA LEU A 23 -9.14 -7.07 2.44
C LEU A 23 -8.41 -6.23 3.50
N LEU A 24 -8.37 -4.90 3.34
CA LEU A 24 -7.84 -3.98 4.35
C LEU A 24 -8.55 -4.14 5.70
N PHE A 25 -9.87 -4.18 5.70
CA PHE A 25 -10.66 -4.37 6.92
C PHE A 25 -10.42 -5.74 7.57
N MET A 26 -10.33 -6.81 6.76
CA MET A 26 -9.99 -8.14 7.26
C MET A 26 -8.62 -8.14 7.95
N PHE A 27 -7.59 -7.56 7.34
CA PHE A 27 -6.27 -7.46 7.96
C PHE A 27 -6.26 -6.54 9.18
N SER A 28 -6.97 -5.42 9.15
CA SER A 28 -7.17 -4.51 10.28
C SER A 28 -7.74 -5.22 11.51
N SER A 29 -8.63 -6.21 11.29
CA SER A 29 -9.28 -6.96 12.37
C SER A 29 -8.44 -8.08 12.98
N GLN A 30 -7.31 -8.44 12.37
CA GLN A 30 -6.45 -9.53 12.84
C GLN A 30 -5.52 -9.07 13.98
N SER A 31 -5.29 -9.97 14.94
CA SER A 31 -4.33 -9.72 16.03
C SER A 31 -2.87 -9.88 15.55
N TYR A 32 -1.92 -9.42 16.38
CA TYR A 32 -0.49 -9.55 16.08
C TYR A 32 -0.07 -11.02 15.86
N GLU A 33 -0.57 -11.93 16.71
CA GLU A 33 -0.29 -13.37 16.62
C GLU A 33 -0.84 -14.01 15.34
N GLN A 34 -1.90 -13.44 14.76
CA GLN A 34 -2.46 -13.93 13.49
C GLN A 34 -1.68 -13.41 12.28
N GLN A 35 -1.04 -12.25 12.40
CA GLN A 35 -0.25 -11.62 11.34
C GLN A 35 1.24 -11.98 11.39
N THR A 36 1.70 -12.70 12.42
CA THR A 36 3.12 -12.95 12.59
C THR A 36 3.65 -13.91 11.54
N ILE A 37 4.80 -13.55 10.95
CA ILE A 37 5.52 -14.42 10.00
C ILE A 37 6.66 -15.18 10.66
N GLN A 38 6.94 -14.96 11.95
CA GLN A 38 8.05 -15.63 12.63
C GLN A 38 7.98 -17.16 12.56
N PRO A 39 6.83 -17.83 12.75
CA PRO A 39 6.75 -19.29 12.64
C PRO A 39 7.16 -19.79 11.25
N PHE A 40 6.80 -19.06 10.20
CA PHE A 40 7.24 -19.36 8.83
C PHE A 40 8.76 -19.15 8.68
N LEU A 41 9.30 -18.04 9.19
CA LEU A 41 10.74 -17.77 9.09
C LEU A 41 11.58 -18.81 9.84
N ILE A 42 11.18 -19.16 11.07
CA ILE A 42 11.88 -20.13 11.93
C ILE A 42 11.87 -21.53 11.30
N SER A 43 10.80 -21.90 10.59
CA SER A 43 10.69 -23.21 9.95
C SER A 43 11.44 -23.34 8.62
N HIS A 44 11.74 -22.22 7.95
CA HIS A 44 12.35 -22.24 6.61
C HIS A 44 13.79 -21.72 6.58
N PHE A 45 14.24 -20.96 7.58
CA PHE A 45 15.54 -20.31 7.57
C PHE A 45 16.29 -20.54 8.87
N ASP A 46 17.54 -21.01 8.75
CA ASP A 46 18.44 -21.13 9.90
C ASP A 46 18.88 -19.76 10.41
N TYR A 47 18.91 -19.63 11.74
CA TYR A 47 19.35 -18.41 12.42
C TYR A 47 20.74 -17.95 11.96
N HIS A 48 21.71 -18.87 11.92
CA HIS A 48 23.09 -18.55 11.53
C HIS A 48 23.22 -18.13 10.06
N LEU A 49 22.39 -18.69 9.17
CA LEU A 49 22.35 -18.26 7.78
C LEU A 49 21.79 -16.84 7.68
N LEU A 50 20.70 -16.54 8.39
CA LEU A 50 20.12 -15.20 8.39
C LEU A 50 21.12 -14.15 8.90
N VAL A 51 21.78 -14.40 10.03
CA VAL A 51 22.80 -13.46 10.56
C VAL A 51 23.95 -13.25 9.57
N ARG A 52 24.37 -14.30 8.85
CA ARG A 52 25.44 -14.19 7.85
C ARG A 52 25.05 -13.37 6.63
N TRP A 53 23.79 -13.48 6.18
CA TRP A 53 23.29 -12.78 4.99
C TRP A 53 22.76 -11.38 5.29
N LEU A 54 22.27 -11.15 6.51
CA LEU A 54 21.77 -9.85 6.95
C LEU A 54 22.95 -8.91 7.21
N PRO A 55 22.92 -7.67 6.67
CA PRO A 55 23.87 -6.65 7.07
C PRO A 55 23.69 -6.34 8.56
N ASP A 56 24.78 -6.04 9.26
CA ASP A 56 24.74 -5.57 10.64
C ASP A 56 24.09 -4.19 10.68
N MET A 57 22.83 -4.17 11.13
CA MET A 57 21.95 -3.01 11.07
C MET A 57 21.10 -2.99 12.33
N THR A 58 21.09 -1.84 12.99
CA THR A 58 20.21 -1.57 14.13
C THR A 58 19.25 -0.47 13.76
N ILE A 59 17.95 -0.78 13.78
CA ILE A 59 16.87 0.17 13.53
C ILE A 59 16.19 0.46 14.86
N THR A 60 16.33 1.70 15.33
CA THR A 60 15.56 2.20 16.47
C THR A 60 14.24 2.76 15.96
N TYR A 61 13.14 2.13 16.33
CA TYR A 61 11.79 2.57 16.00
C TYR A 61 11.02 2.90 17.28
N ARG A 62 10.97 4.20 17.59
CA ARG A 62 10.50 4.76 18.87
C ARG A 62 11.30 4.25 20.07
N THR A 63 10.71 3.34 20.84
CA THR A 63 11.27 2.73 22.06
C THR A 63 11.75 1.30 21.81
N SER A 64 11.45 0.74 20.64
CA SER A 64 11.89 -0.61 20.26
C SER A 64 13.15 -0.53 19.42
N VAL A 65 14.12 -1.35 19.76
CA VAL A 65 15.36 -1.53 18.99
C VAL A 65 15.26 -2.86 18.26
N PHE A 66 15.47 -2.84 16.95
CA PHE A 66 15.50 -4.01 16.10
C PHE A 66 16.92 -4.17 15.55
N ASN A 67 17.65 -5.16 16.06
CA ASN A 67 18.99 -5.49 15.58
C ASN A 67 18.93 -6.77 14.73
N SER A 68 19.55 -6.74 13.56
CA SER A 68 19.53 -7.83 12.59
C SER A 68 20.32 -9.07 13.01
N HIS A 69 21.32 -8.91 13.88
CA HIS A 69 22.20 -9.99 14.36
C HIS A 69 21.79 -10.53 15.72
N GLU A 70 21.16 -9.72 16.59
CA GLU A 70 20.59 -10.19 17.86
C GLU A 70 19.30 -10.97 17.63
N ASN A 71 18.38 -10.45 16.81
CA ASN A 71 17.09 -11.08 16.54
C ASN A 71 16.68 -10.95 15.05
N PRO A 72 17.30 -11.74 14.16
CA PRO A 72 17.05 -11.68 12.72
C PRO A 72 15.58 -11.90 12.34
N TYR A 73 14.88 -12.81 13.02
CA TYR A 73 13.47 -13.09 12.71
C TYR A 73 12.57 -11.89 12.99
N ARG A 74 12.72 -11.27 14.16
CA ARG A 74 11.96 -10.08 14.52
C ARG A 74 12.33 -8.86 13.67
N PHE A 75 13.61 -8.75 13.27
CA PHE A 75 14.07 -7.72 12.34
C PHE A 75 13.44 -7.88 10.95
N ILE A 76 13.46 -9.09 10.39
CA ILE A 76 12.83 -9.38 9.09
C ILE A 76 11.33 -9.16 9.16
N GLU A 77 10.66 -9.65 10.21
CA GLU A 77 9.22 -9.42 10.40
C GLU A 77 8.90 -7.93 10.46
N PHE A 78 9.70 -7.13 11.18
CA PHE A 78 9.50 -5.69 11.23
C PHE A 78 9.57 -5.08 9.83
N LEU A 79 10.63 -5.36 9.06
CA LEU A 79 10.77 -4.86 7.69
C LEU A 79 9.64 -5.34 6.77
N PHE A 80 9.29 -6.62 6.86
CA PHE A 80 8.22 -7.22 6.06
C PHE A 80 6.89 -6.56 6.36
N ARG A 81 6.53 -6.37 7.63
CA ARG A 81 5.29 -5.69 8.00
C ARG A 81 5.28 -4.25 7.49
N LYS A 82 6.34 -3.47 7.72
CA LYS A 82 6.41 -2.08 7.21
C LYS A 82 6.32 -2.01 5.69
N GLY A 83 6.99 -2.92 4.98
CA GLY A 83 6.90 -3.04 3.53
C GLY A 83 5.51 -3.45 3.04
N ALA A 84 4.86 -4.40 3.71
CA ALA A 84 3.51 -4.85 3.39
C ALA A 84 2.49 -3.72 3.56
N HIS A 85 2.53 -2.99 4.67
CA HIS A 85 1.67 -1.82 4.89
C HIS A 85 1.89 -0.75 3.79
N LEU A 86 3.15 -0.40 3.51
CA LEU A 86 3.50 0.54 2.44
C LEU A 86 2.90 0.09 1.08
N PHE A 87 3.04 -1.18 0.74
CA PHE A 87 2.53 -1.77 -0.51
C PHE A 87 1.00 -1.78 -0.57
N VAL A 88 0.34 -2.17 0.51
CA VAL A 88 -1.12 -2.26 0.57
C VAL A 88 -1.75 -0.87 0.41
N TYR A 89 -1.20 0.14 1.09
CA TYR A 89 -1.70 1.52 0.98
C TYR A 89 -1.31 2.19 -0.35
N ALA A 90 -0.14 1.87 -0.92
CA ALA A 90 0.22 2.27 -2.28
C ALA A 90 -0.78 1.74 -3.32
N THR A 91 -1.11 0.45 -3.23
CA THR A 91 -2.07 -0.21 -4.13
C THR A 91 -3.48 0.34 -3.94
N PHE A 92 -3.90 0.55 -2.68
CA PHE A 92 -5.18 1.17 -2.35
C PHE A 92 -5.32 2.55 -3.01
N ALA A 93 -4.32 3.43 -2.87
CA ALA A 93 -4.32 4.76 -3.45
C ALA A 93 -4.39 4.71 -5.00
N ALA A 94 -3.65 3.80 -5.63
CA ALA A 94 -3.67 3.63 -7.09
C ALA A 94 -5.04 3.15 -7.60
N VAL A 95 -5.64 2.14 -6.94
CA VAL A 95 -6.96 1.61 -7.30
C VAL A 95 -8.05 2.66 -7.09
N LEU A 96 -8.03 3.35 -5.95
CA LEU A 96 -8.95 4.45 -5.65
C LEU A 96 -8.85 5.56 -6.69
N PHE A 97 -7.63 5.95 -7.06
CA PHE A 97 -7.42 6.96 -8.09
C PHE A 97 -8.02 6.53 -9.44
N MET A 98 -7.79 5.28 -9.86
CA MET A 98 -8.34 4.75 -11.10
C MET A 98 -9.87 4.70 -11.09
N PHE A 99 -10.47 4.32 -9.97
CA PHE A 99 -11.92 4.36 -9.76
C PHE A 99 -12.48 5.79 -9.82
N MET A 100 -11.85 6.74 -9.13
CA MET A 100 -12.25 8.14 -9.16
C MET A 100 -12.10 8.76 -10.56
N ARG A 101 -11.06 8.36 -11.30
CA ARG A 101 -10.84 8.77 -12.68
C ARG A 101 -11.94 8.24 -13.60
N SER A 102 -12.41 7.01 -13.40
CA SER A 102 -13.48 6.43 -14.22
C SER A 102 -14.84 7.05 -13.94
N LEU A 103 -15.10 7.51 -12.71
CA LEU A 103 -16.31 8.25 -12.35
C LEU A 103 -16.33 9.67 -12.94
N SER A 104 -15.23 10.40 -12.81
CA SER A 104 -15.17 11.82 -13.19
C SER A 104 -14.48 12.00 -14.54
N SER A 105 -15.24 11.81 -15.62
CA SER A 105 -14.76 12.09 -16.99
C SER A 105 -14.36 13.58 -17.11
N GLY A 106 -13.07 13.88 -16.95
CA GLY A 106 -12.47 15.21 -17.13
C GLY A 106 -12.03 15.97 -15.86
N ARG A 107 -12.26 15.46 -14.64
CA ARG A 107 -11.87 16.17 -13.39
C ARG A 107 -10.66 15.57 -12.68
N TRP A 108 -9.56 15.46 -13.41
CA TRP A 108 -8.30 14.86 -12.95
C TRP A 108 -7.83 15.34 -11.57
N PHE A 109 -7.85 16.67 -11.35
CA PHE A 109 -7.40 17.27 -10.10
C PHE A 109 -8.29 16.88 -8.91
N ARG A 110 -9.62 16.77 -9.13
CA ARG A 110 -10.54 16.32 -8.08
C ARG A 110 -10.28 14.87 -7.70
N SER A 111 -10.00 14.00 -8.67
CA SER A 111 -9.65 12.60 -8.41
C SER A 111 -8.39 12.49 -7.56
N ILE A 112 -7.34 13.26 -7.86
CA ILE A 112 -6.11 13.30 -7.04
C ILE A 112 -6.41 13.78 -5.62
N ALA A 113 -7.13 14.89 -5.47
CA ALA A 113 -7.42 15.47 -4.16
C ALA A 113 -8.24 14.51 -3.29
N VAL A 114 -9.28 13.88 -3.86
CA VAL A 114 -10.10 12.89 -3.15
C VAL A 114 -9.26 11.66 -2.77
N THR A 115 -8.43 11.15 -3.68
CA THR A 115 -7.53 10.04 -3.37
C THR A 115 -6.63 10.38 -2.19
N LEU A 116 -5.93 11.52 -2.21
CA LEU A 116 -5.04 11.91 -1.11
C LEU A 116 -5.77 12.05 0.23
N LEU A 117 -6.98 12.65 0.24
CA LEU A 117 -7.79 12.78 1.45
C LEU A 117 -8.23 11.43 2.01
N VAL A 118 -8.64 10.49 1.15
CA VAL A 118 -9.04 9.15 1.60
C VAL A 118 -7.83 8.33 2.02
N THR A 119 -6.70 8.47 1.33
CA THR A 119 -5.43 7.79 1.64
C THR A 119 -4.82 8.24 2.96
N ILE A 120 -5.16 9.41 3.51
CA ILE A 120 -4.80 9.77 4.90
C ILE A 120 -5.87 9.31 5.91
N ALA A 121 -7.15 9.38 5.55
CA ALA A 121 -8.24 9.04 6.45
C ALA A 121 -8.30 7.53 6.76
N VAL A 122 -8.09 6.67 5.77
CA VAL A 122 -8.21 5.21 5.94
C VAL A 122 -7.14 4.63 6.87
N PRO A 123 -5.83 4.92 6.73
CA PRO A 123 -4.83 4.48 7.71
C PRO A 123 -5.06 5.02 9.12
N ALA A 124 -5.56 6.27 9.23
CA ALA A 124 -5.90 6.83 10.53
C ALA A 124 -7.06 6.09 11.21
N LEU A 125 -8.06 5.66 10.43
CA LEU A 125 -9.17 4.82 10.92
C LEU A 125 -8.71 3.39 11.24
N ASP A 126 -7.81 2.82 10.45
CA ASP A 126 -7.20 1.50 10.71
C ASP A 126 -6.47 1.50 12.05
N GLU A 127 -5.62 2.51 12.29
CA GLU A 127 -4.92 2.68 13.56
C GLU A 127 -5.91 2.86 14.73
N TRP A 128 -6.99 3.61 14.53
CA TRP A 128 -8.05 3.77 15.54
C TRP A 128 -8.74 2.43 15.90
N ASN A 129 -8.99 1.58 14.90
CA ASN A 129 -9.59 0.26 15.13
C ASN A 129 -8.61 -0.68 15.85
N GLN A 130 -7.33 -0.64 15.51
CA GLN A 130 -6.29 -1.42 16.19
C GLN A 130 -6.09 -0.96 17.65
N LEU A 131 -6.17 0.34 17.91
CA LEU A 131 -6.16 0.95 19.24
C LEU A 131 -7.30 0.49 20.14
N SER A 132 -8.49 0.33 19.55
CA SER A 132 -9.70 -0.03 20.31
C SER A 132 -9.74 -1.52 20.67
N SER A 133 -9.02 -2.36 19.92
CA SER A 133 -9.04 -3.82 20.07
C SER A 133 -7.86 -4.37 20.87
N HIS A 134 -6.76 -3.62 21.00
CA HIS A 134 -5.56 -4.06 21.70
C HIS A 134 -5.03 -2.93 22.59
N ALA A 135 -4.51 -3.26 23.77
CA ALA A 135 -3.80 -2.34 24.66
C ALA A 135 -2.44 -1.89 24.07
N ARG A 136 -2.44 -1.36 22.85
CA ARG A 136 -1.31 -0.76 22.16
C ARG A 136 -1.47 0.76 22.21
N THR A 137 -0.37 1.46 22.46
CA THR A 137 -0.31 2.91 22.29
C THR A 137 -0.29 3.22 20.80
N GLY A 138 -1.23 4.04 20.34
CA GLY A 138 -1.45 4.34 18.93
C GLY A 138 -0.21 4.86 18.22
N ASN A 139 0.13 4.24 17.10
CA ASN A 139 1.36 4.49 16.40
C ASN A 139 1.18 5.54 15.29
N LYS A 140 1.16 6.84 15.66
CA LYS A 140 1.14 7.97 14.68
C LYS A 140 2.14 7.85 13.50
N ALA A 141 3.34 7.31 13.73
CA ALA A 141 4.35 7.03 12.73
C ALA A 141 3.97 5.93 11.72
N ASP A 142 3.04 5.02 12.06
CA ASP A 142 2.49 4.03 11.11
C ASP A 142 1.54 4.72 10.15
N VAL A 143 0.63 5.56 10.66
CA VAL A 143 -0.25 6.40 9.82
C VAL A 143 0.55 7.24 8.83
N VAL A 144 1.67 7.85 9.26
CA VAL A 144 2.54 8.65 8.37
C VAL A 144 3.22 7.78 7.32
N LEU A 145 3.73 6.60 7.72
CA LEU A 145 4.37 5.67 6.79
C LEU A 145 3.38 5.15 5.75
N ASP A 146 2.17 4.80 6.18
CA ASP A 146 1.10 4.27 5.34
C ASP A 146 0.61 5.34 4.36
N PHE A 147 0.46 6.58 4.84
CA PHE A 147 0.19 7.72 3.98
C PHE A 147 1.29 7.95 2.94
N ALA A 148 2.57 7.87 3.35
CA ALA A 148 3.70 7.99 2.43
C ALA A 148 3.68 6.89 1.36
N GLY A 149 3.32 5.66 1.73
CA GLY A 149 3.09 4.55 0.80
C GLY A 149 1.99 4.86 -0.20
N GLY A 150 0.86 5.36 0.28
CA GLY A 150 -0.24 5.80 -0.57
C GLY A 150 0.16 6.92 -1.55
N CYS A 151 0.92 7.92 -1.10
CA CYS A 151 1.49 8.95 -1.97
C CYS A 151 2.42 8.37 -3.03
N ALA A 152 3.30 7.44 -2.65
CA ALA A 152 4.20 6.76 -3.58
C ALA A 152 3.42 5.96 -4.63
N GLY A 153 2.40 5.20 -4.22
CA GLY A 153 1.53 4.45 -5.14
C GLY A 153 0.78 5.35 -6.13
N LEU A 154 0.26 6.48 -5.66
CA LEU A 154 -0.37 7.48 -6.52
C LEU A 154 0.64 8.06 -7.52
N LEU A 155 1.84 8.44 -7.07
CA LEU A 155 2.88 8.98 -7.93
C LEU A 155 3.28 7.99 -9.03
N VAL A 156 3.53 6.73 -8.67
CA VAL A 156 3.85 5.65 -9.61
C VAL A 156 2.72 5.48 -10.64
N CYS A 157 1.47 5.47 -10.19
CA CYS A 157 0.30 5.38 -11.08
C CYS A 157 0.26 6.55 -12.09
N LEU A 158 0.49 7.77 -11.62
CA LEU A 158 0.55 8.97 -12.48
C LEU A 158 1.69 8.89 -13.51
N CYS A 159 2.88 8.44 -13.09
CA CYS A 159 4.03 8.25 -13.97
C CYS A 159 3.74 7.23 -15.08
N ILE A 160 3.18 6.07 -14.74
CA ILE A 160 2.80 5.03 -15.71
C ILE A 160 1.80 5.58 -16.73
N LEU A 161 0.77 6.28 -16.27
CA LEU A 161 -0.24 6.87 -17.16
C LEU A 161 0.36 7.97 -18.07
N GLY A 162 1.32 8.74 -17.56
CA GLY A 162 2.09 9.71 -18.32
C GLY A 162 2.93 9.05 -19.43
N LEU A 163 3.66 7.99 -19.10
CA LEU A 163 4.46 7.21 -20.04
C LEU A 163 3.59 6.60 -21.15
N ILE A 164 2.48 5.94 -20.79
CA ILE A 164 1.54 5.37 -21.77
C ILE A 164 1.02 6.44 -22.73
N LYS A 165 0.70 7.64 -22.21
CA LYS A 165 0.23 8.77 -23.04
C LYS A 165 1.34 9.26 -23.98
N LEU A 166 2.60 9.29 -23.54
CA LEU A 166 3.74 9.67 -24.35
C LEU A 166 3.97 8.67 -25.49
N PHE A 167 3.96 7.36 -25.20
CA PHE A 167 4.13 6.31 -26.21
C PHE A 167 3.00 6.32 -27.25
N ARG A 168 1.75 6.49 -26.83
CA ARG A 168 0.60 6.60 -27.75
C ARG A 168 0.70 7.80 -28.69
N ARG A 169 1.22 8.95 -28.21
CA ARG A 169 1.43 10.14 -29.03
C ARG A 169 2.50 9.93 -30.10
N ARG A 170 3.60 9.26 -29.76
CA ARG A 170 4.67 8.94 -30.72
C ARG A 170 4.19 8.00 -31.83
N GLY A 171 3.42 6.96 -31.50
CA GLY A 171 2.86 6.04 -32.49
C GLY A 171 1.90 6.71 -33.48
N GLN A 172 1.11 7.69 -33.03
CA GLN A 172 0.19 8.44 -33.91
C GLN A 172 0.91 9.43 -34.83
N GLN A 173 2.10 9.92 -34.47
CA GLN A 173 2.89 10.80 -35.33
C GLN A 173 3.60 10.01 -36.44
N SER A 174 4.07 8.79 -36.17
CA SER A 174 4.71 7.92 -37.17
C SER A 174 3.76 7.38 -38.25
N ILE A 175 2.45 7.30 -37.98
CA ILE A 175 1.44 6.86 -38.97
C ILE A 175 1.01 8.01 -39.90
N LYS A 176 1.32 9.26 -39.54
CA LYS A 176 0.93 10.46 -40.30
C LYS A 176 2.07 11.03 -41.18
N SER A 177 3.28 10.50 -41.08
CA SER A 177 4.44 10.83 -41.93
C SER A 177 4.60 9.78 -43.03
#